data_AF-A0A955KYN1-F1
#
_entry.id   AF-A0A955KYN1-F1
#
_cell.length_a   1.000
_cell.length_b   1.000
_cell.length_c   1.000
_cell.angle_alpha   90.00
_cell.angle_beta   90.00
_cell.angle_gamma   90.00
#
_symmetry.space_group_name_H-M   'P 1'
#
loop_
_entity.id
_entity.type
_entity.pdbx_description
1 polymer ?
#
loop_
_entity_poly.entity_id
_entity_poly.type
_entity_poly.pdbx_seq_one_letter_code
_entity_poly.pdbx_strand_id
1 'polypeptide(L)'
;MISRSFHHSTRSAFSVLDAQEYWKKWQSNMRGHRSKIHKLLQSGKISINTNASWEEFRFAYEKTKLPHGYKRYLIYRQNFLMDKHPEDFRIFLASVDGEVLAGAIFLDDHPTSTYLIAFQNHKAKQYHLGLALIDRWFADSYALGYRYLDFDHMKDLFDSSGYTGYTQFKGEIADYDVRFWRVFMKLIF
;
A
#
# COMPACT_ATOMS: atom_id res chain seq x y z
N MET A 1 15.84 -21.18 -13.34
CA MET A 1 15.78 -21.35 -11.87
C MET A 1 14.59 -20.53 -11.37
N ILE A 2 13.48 -21.16 -10.96
CA ILE A 2 12.27 -20.47 -10.51
C ILE A 2 12.54 -19.97 -9.08
N SER A 3 12.99 -18.72 -8.95
CA SER A 3 13.02 -18.04 -7.65
C SER A 3 11.58 -17.74 -7.26
N ARG A 4 11.11 -18.39 -6.19
CA ARG A 4 9.79 -18.16 -5.58
C ARG A 4 9.96 -17.09 -4.53
N SER A 5 9.21 -15.99 -4.61
CA SER A 5 9.11 -15.09 -3.46
C SER A 5 8.08 -15.65 -2.48
N PHE A 6 8.48 -15.83 -1.22
CA PHE A 6 7.64 -16.39 -0.17
C PHE A 6 7.16 -15.27 0.74
N HIS A 7 5.85 -15.10 0.81
CA HIS A 7 5.21 -14.30 1.85
C HIS A 7 4.37 -15.23 2.72
N HIS A 8 4.72 -15.29 4.00
CA HIS A 8 3.90 -15.93 5.01
C HIS A 8 3.02 -14.89 5.67
N SER A 9 1.76 -15.23 5.90
CA SER A 9 0.85 -14.41 6.70
C SER A 9 -0.07 -15.36 7.46
N THR A 10 -0.20 -15.16 8.77
CA THR A 10 -1.29 -15.77 9.54
C THR A 10 -2.48 -14.82 9.70
N ARG A 11 -2.34 -13.58 9.21
CA ARG A 11 -3.36 -12.54 9.24
C ARG A 11 -3.22 -11.58 8.06
N SER A 12 -4.31 -11.30 7.36
CA SER A 12 -4.39 -10.28 6.30
C SER A 12 -5.65 -9.42 6.49
N ALA A 13 -5.75 -8.32 5.75
CA ALA A 13 -6.93 -7.48 5.73
C ALA A 13 -7.43 -7.27 4.30
N PHE A 14 -8.75 -7.22 4.11
CA PHE A 14 -9.37 -7.12 2.79
C PHE A 14 -10.44 -6.04 2.76
N SER A 15 -10.63 -5.40 1.61
CA SER A 15 -11.81 -4.60 1.29
C SER A 15 -12.51 -5.11 0.05
N VAL A 16 -13.83 -4.98 0.05
CA VAL A 16 -14.68 -5.23 -1.12
C VAL A 16 -14.95 -3.90 -1.80
N LEU A 17 -14.76 -3.84 -3.11
CA LEU A 17 -15.08 -2.67 -3.93
C LEU A 17 -16.44 -2.86 -4.59
N ASP A 18 -17.49 -2.74 -3.78
CA ASP A 18 -18.90 -2.90 -4.17
C ASP A 18 -19.59 -1.58 -4.56
N ALA A 19 -19.03 -0.45 -4.17
CA ALA A 19 -19.56 0.88 -4.48
C ALA A 19 -18.45 1.90 -4.73
N GLN A 20 -18.74 2.90 -5.57
CA GLN A 20 -17.84 4.02 -5.82
C GLN A 20 -17.52 4.77 -4.51
N GLU A 21 -18.50 4.85 -3.61
CA GLU A 21 -18.39 5.52 -2.31
C GLU A 21 -17.76 4.63 -1.21
N TYR A 22 -16.73 3.86 -1.57
CA TYR A 22 -16.05 2.90 -0.68
C TYR A 22 -15.67 3.48 0.69
N TRP A 23 -15.32 4.77 0.74
CA TRP A 23 -14.84 5.46 1.94
C TRP A 23 -15.94 5.60 3.01
N LYS A 24 -17.22 5.36 2.68
CA LYS A 24 -18.30 5.33 3.67
C LYS A 24 -18.12 4.22 4.70
N LYS A 25 -17.44 3.11 4.33
CA LYS A 25 -17.15 1.97 5.20
C LYS A 25 -15.97 2.21 6.15
N TRP A 26 -15.09 3.17 5.84
CA TRP A 26 -13.93 3.49 6.67
C TRP A 26 -14.33 4.09 8.02
N GLN A 27 -13.46 3.97 9.03
CA GLN A 27 -13.70 4.60 10.33
C GLN A 27 -13.83 6.13 10.23
N SER A 28 -14.53 6.73 11.21
CA SER A 28 -14.89 8.16 11.19
C SER A 28 -13.67 9.09 11.11
N ASN A 29 -12.61 8.76 11.85
CA ASN A 29 -11.33 9.48 11.80
C ASN A 29 -10.71 9.44 10.40
N MET A 30 -10.72 8.28 9.71
CA MET A 30 -10.20 8.14 8.35
C MET A 30 -10.99 8.97 7.35
N ARG A 31 -12.32 9.02 7.47
CA ARG A 31 -13.17 9.90 6.64
C ARG A 31 -12.87 11.39 6.87
N GLY A 32 -12.59 11.76 8.12
CA GLY A 32 -12.13 13.11 8.48
C GLY A 32 -10.79 13.45 7.82
N HIS A 33 -9.81 12.55 7.89
CA HIS A 33 -8.50 12.71 7.24
C HIS A 33 -8.61 12.76 5.72
N ARG A 34 -9.48 11.94 5.11
CA ARG A 34 -9.78 12.00 3.67
C ARG A 34 -10.24 13.39 3.26
N SER A 35 -11.18 13.99 3.98
CA SER A 35 -11.64 15.36 3.69
C SER A 35 -10.49 16.39 3.72
N LYS A 36 -9.55 16.26 4.67
CA LYS A 36 -8.35 17.10 4.72
C LYS A 36 -7.41 16.87 3.53
N ILE A 37 -7.19 15.61 3.15
CA ILE A 37 -6.37 15.23 1.98
C ILE A 37 -6.93 15.86 0.71
N HIS A 38 -8.25 15.80 0.49
CA HIS A 38 -8.90 16.39 -0.69
C HIS A 38 -8.67 17.90 -0.78
N LYS A 39 -8.76 18.63 0.34
CA LYS A 39 -8.44 20.07 0.38
C LYS A 39 -6.99 20.34 0.00
N LEU A 40 -6.05 19.51 0.48
CA LEU A 40 -4.62 19.66 0.18
C LEU A 40 -4.29 19.33 -1.29
N LEU A 41 -4.99 18.35 -1.89
CA LEU A 41 -4.89 18.04 -3.31
C LEU A 41 -5.41 19.22 -4.15
N GLN A 42 -6.58 19.76 -3.80
CA GLN A 42 -7.19 20.89 -4.50
C GLN A 42 -6.34 22.15 -4.46
N SER A 43 -5.64 22.40 -3.35
CA SER A 43 -4.74 23.54 -3.22
C SER A 43 -3.38 23.34 -3.89
N GLY A 44 -3.12 22.16 -4.47
CA GLY A 44 -1.81 21.79 -5.01
C GLY A 44 -0.72 21.60 -3.94
N LYS A 45 -1.08 21.57 -2.65
CA LYS A 45 -0.11 21.38 -1.56
C LYS A 45 0.50 19.99 -1.59
N ILE A 46 -0.32 19.00 -1.93
CA ILE A 46 0.11 17.63 -2.15
C ILE A 46 -0.26 17.19 -3.56
N SER A 47 0.50 16.25 -4.12
CA SER A 47 0.24 15.64 -5.42
C SER A 47 0.47 14.14 -5.36
N ILE A 48 -0.24 13.37 -6.19
CA ILE A 48 -0.04 11.93 -6.35
C ILE A 48 0.30 11.66 -7.81
N ASN A 49 1.49 11.13 -8.07
CA ASN A 49 1.88 10.58 -9.36
C ASN A 49 1.47 9.09 -9.38
N THR A 50 0.54 8.73 -10.26
CA THR A 50 0.06 7.35 -10.44
C THR A 50 0.80 6.56 -11.51
N ASN A 51 1.70 7.22 -12.25
CA ASN A 51 2.47 6.65 -13.36
C ASN A 51 3.96 6.66 -13.01
N ALA A 52 4.30 6.53 -11.73
CA ALA A 52 5.69 6.52 -11.32
C ALA A 52 6.40 5.26 -11.83
N SER A 53 7.66 5.41 -12.20
CA SER A 53 8.54 4.29 -12.52
C SER A 53 9.03 3.58 -11.26
N TRP A 54 9.50 2.35 -11.45
CA TRP A 54 10.18 1.63 -10.39
C TRP A 54 11.45 2.35 -9.92
N GLU A 55 12.19 2.97 -10.84
CA GLU A 55 13.42 3.70 -10.55
C GLU A 55 13.14 4.89 -9.63
N GLU A 56 12.10 5.67 -9.91
CA GLU A 56 11.68 6.79 -9.06
C GLU A 56 11.28 6.32 -7.67
N PHE A 57 10.48 5.25 -7.59
CA PHE A 57 10.09 4.68 -6.31
C PHE A 57 11.28 4.18 -5.53
N ARG A 58 12.15 3.38 -6.16
CA ARG A 58 13.33 2.79 -5.54
C ARG A 58 14.25 3.86 -4.99
N PHE A 59 14.50 4.93 -5.76
CA PHE A 59 15.33 6.05 -5.32
C PHE A 59 14.77 6.73 -4.06
N ALA A 60 13.46 7.03 -4.04
CA ALA A 60 12.81 7.63 -2.87
C ALA A 60 12.75 6.66 -1.67
N TYR A 61 12.49 5.38 -1.95
CA TYR A 61 12.48 4.29 -0.98
C TYR A 61 13.85 4.19 -0.31
N GLU A 62 14.95 4.08 -1.07
CA GLU A 62 16.35 3.99 -0.63
C GLU A 62 16.77 5.16 0.27
N LYS A 63 16.33 6.38 -0.01
CA LYS A 63 16.57 7.56 0.82
C LYS A 63 15.79 7.58 2.14
N THR A 64 14.64 6.92 2.19
CA THR A 64 13.78 6.93 3.37
C THR A 64 14.34 6.05 4.49
N LYS A 65 14.53 6.61 5.68
CA LYS A 65 14.90 5.82 6.87
C LYS A 65 13.69 4.99 7.32
N LEU A 66 13.79 3.68 7.18
CA LEU A 66 12.76 2.73 7.60
C LEU A 66 13.18 2.05 8.91
N PRO A 67 12.23 1.71 9.79
CA PRO A 67 12.53 1.08 11.07
C PRO A 67 13.00 -0.37 10.96
N HIS A 68 12.90 -0.99 9.78
CA HIS A 68 13.18 -2.40 9.56
C HIS A 68 14.44 -2.67 8.72
N GLY A 69 15.18 -3.72 9.05
CA GLY A 69 16.45 -4.08 8.40
C GLY A 69 16.34 -4.75 7.02
N TYR A 70 15.14 -5.18 6.60
CA TYR A 70 14.93 -5.98 5.38
C TYR A 70 14.75 -5.15 4.10
N LYS A 71 15.16 -3.87 4.11
CA LYS A 71 15.01 -2.95 2.98
C LYS A 71 15.65 -3.46 1.68
N ARG A 72 16.88 -3.99 1.78
CA ARG A 72 17.63 -4.58 0.64
C ARG A 72 16.90 -5.78 0.06
N TYR A 73 16.35 -6.65 0.92
CA TYR A 73 15.57 -7.81 0.49
C TYR A 73 14.30 -7.39 -0.27
N LEU A 74 13.58 -6.38 0.23
CA LEU A 74 12.40 -5.86 -0.45
C LEU A 74 12.71 -5.27 -1.83
N ILE A 75 13.81 -4.53 -1.96
CA ILE A 75 14.29 -4.02 -3.26
C ILE A 75 14.64 -5.18 -4.20
N TYR A 76 15.41 -6.16 -3.73
CA TYR A 76 15.77 -7.34 -4.51
C TYR A 76 14.53 -8.10 -5.00
N ARG A 77 13.58 -8.38 -4.10
CA ARG A 77 12.32 -9.04 -4.43
C ARG A 77 11.52 -8.25 -5.46
N GLN A 78 11.44 -6.93 -5.30
CA GLN A 78 10.65 -6.09 -6.19
C GLN A 78 11.29 -5.98 -7.59
N ASN A 79 12.63 -5.87 -7.68
CA ASN A 79 13.35 -5.98 -8.96
C ASN A 79 12.98 -7.30 -9.67
N PHE A 80 13.10 -8.43 -8.96
CA PHE A 80 12.82 -9.74 -9.54
C PHE A 80 11.39 -9.88 -10.07
N LEU A 81 10.40 -9.30 -9.37
CA LEU A 81 9.00 -9.34 -9.80
C LEU A 81 8.75 -8.41 -11.00
N MET A 82 9.29 -7.19 -10.96
CA MET A 82 9.12 -6.21 -12.04
C MET A 82 9.89 -6.56 -13.31
N ASP A 83 11.01 -7.29 -13.20
CA ASP A 83 11.74 -7.77 -14.38
C ASP A 83 10.93 -8.80 -15.18
N LYS A 84 9.98 -9.49 -14.54
CA LYS A 84 9.17 -10.53 -15.18
C LYS A 84 7.82 -10.04 -15.66
N HIS A 85 7.16 -9.23 -14.84
CA HIS A 85 5.75 -8.85 -15.01
C HIS A 85 5.55 -7.35 -14.71
N PRO A 86 6.27 -6.43 -15.38
CA PRO A 86 6.20 -5.00 -15.07
C PRO A 86 4.79 -4.41 -15.22
N GLU A 87 3.97 -4.96 -16.11
CA GLU A 87 2.60 -4.54 -16.40
C GLU A 87 1.61 -4.81 -15.27
N ASP A 88 1.92 -5.74 -14.37
CA ASP A 88 1.05 -6.12 -13.26
C ASP A 88 1.20 -5.16 -12.05
N PHE A 89 2.04 -4.13 -12.16
CA PHE A 89 2.33 -3.22 -11.05
C PHE A 89 1.79 -1.80 -11.28
N ARG A 90 1.08 -1.29 -10.27
CA ARG A 90 0.81 0.15 -10.12
C ARG A 90 1.72 0.73 -9.06
N ILE A 91 2.40 1.83 -9.39
CA ILE A 91 3.38 2.49 -8.52
C ILE A 91 2.95 3.93 -8.30
N PHE A 92 2.63 4.26 -7.05
CA PHE A 92 2.18 5.59 -6.69
C PHE A 92 3.21 6.30 -5.82
N LEU A 93 3.47 7.57 -6.13
CA LEU A 93 4.29 8.47 -5.33
C LEU A 93 3.49 9.68 -4.90
N ALA A 94 3.57 10.03 -3.62
CA ALA A 94 2.95 11.21 -3.05
C ALA A 94 4.01 12.24 -2.65
N SER A 95 3.78 13.47 -3.08
CA SER A 95 4.68 14.61 -2.83
C SER A 95 4.00 15.73 -2.08
N VAL A 96 4.81 16.55 -1.41
CA VAL A 96 4.40 17.83 -0.80
C VAL A 96 5.32 18.90 -1.38
N ASP A 97 4.75 19.95 -1.98
CA ASP A 97 5.52 21.01 -2.65
C ASP A 97 6.61 20.45 -3.61
N GLY A 98 6.32 19.34 -4.31
CA GLY A 98 7.24 18.66 -5.22
C GLY A 98 8.22 17.66 -4.59
N GLU A 99 8.38 17.63 -3.27
CA GLU A 99 9.25 16.64 -2.59
C GLU A 99 8.49 15.32 -2.39
N VAL A 100 9.00 14.20 -2.92
CA VAL A 100 8.42 12.86 -2.69
C VAL A 100 8.63 12.45 -1.24
N LEU A 101 7.52 12.23 -0.53
CA LEU A 101 7.54 11.90 0.90
C LEU A 101 6.88 10.56 1.23
N ALA A 102 6.12 9.97 0.31
CA ALA A 102 5.57 8.63 0.48
C ALA A 102 5.41 7.92 -0.86
N GLY A 103 5.34 6.60 -0.84
CA GLY A 103 5.03 5.81 -2.02
C GLY A 103 4.45 4.45 -1.65
N ALA A 104 3.68 3.87 -2.56
CA ALA A 104 3.15 2.52 -2.46
C ALA A 104 3.18 1.82 -3.83
N ILE A 105 3.40 0.50 -3.81
CA ILE A 105 3.32 -0.38 -4.98
C ILE A 105 2.21 -1.39 -4.74
N PHE A 106 1.41 -1.60 -5.78
CA PHE A 106 0.31 -2.54 -5.81
C PHE A 106 0.53 -3.55 -6.92
N LEU A 107 0.23 -4.82 -6.64
CA LEU A 107 0.20 -5.90 -7.62
C LEU A 107 -1.25 -6.16 -8.02
N ASP A 108 -1.53 -6.07 -9.31
CA ASP A 108 -2.84 -6.23 -9.89
C ASP A 108 -2.98 -7.64 -10.48
N ASP A 109 -3.90 -8.42 -9.93
CA ASP A 109 -4.20 -9.79 -10.34
C ASP A 109 -5.71 -10.01 -10.25
N HIS A 110 -6.41 -9.73 -11.35
CA HIS A 110 -7.87 -9.63 -11.36
C HIS A 110 -8.54 -10.92 -10.83
N PRO A 111 -9.50 -10.83 -9.88
CA PRO A 111 -10.26 -9.64 -9.48
C PRO A 111 -9.69 -8.86 -8.28
N THR A 112 -8.43 -9.09 -7.91
CA THR A 112 -7.81 -8.54 -6.71
C THR A 112 -6.67 -7.58 -7.05
N SER A 113 -6.53 -6.49 -6.30
CA SER A 113 -5.28 -5.73 -6.24
C SER A 113 -4.67 -5.86 -4.84
N THR A 114 -3.36 -6.06 -4.76
CA THR A 114 -2.64 -6.34 -3.50
C THR A 114 -1.64 -5.24 -3.16
N TYR A 115 -1.67 -4.72 -1.93
CA TYR A 115 -0.70 -3.78 -1.38
C TYR A 115 0.62 -4.49 -1.03
N LEU A 116 1.71 -4.23 -1.75
CA LEU A 116 2.95 -5.00 -1.58
C LEU A 116 4.03 -4.31 -0.75
N ILE A 117 4.38 -3.08 -1.11
CA ILE A 117 5.49 -2.35 -0.49
C ILE A 117 5.16 -0.88 -0.44
N ALA A 118 5.56 -0.23 0.64
CA ALA A 118 5.39 1.20 0.79
C ALA A 118 6.43 1.82 1.70
N PHE A 119 6.53 3.14 1.60
CA PHE A 119 7.29 3.96 2.53
C PHE A 119 6.55 5.25 2.83
N GLN A 120 6.88 5.82 3.99
CA GLN A 120 6.50 7.19 4.31
C GLN A 120 7.62 7.83 5.14
N ASN A 121 8.00 9.05 4.76
CA ASN A 121 8.85 9.91 5.55
C ASN A 121 8.07 10.39 6.79
N HIS A 122 8.77 10.71 7.88
CA HIS A 122 8.13 11.30 9.07
C HIS A 122 7.32 12.57 8.72
N LYS A 123 7.84 13.42 7.82
CA LYS A 123 7.14 14.62 7.33
C LYS A 123 5.83 14.32 6.60
N ALA A 124 5.66 13.11 6.06
CA ALA A 124 4.44 12.69 5.35
C ALA A 124 3.23 12.55 6.29
N LYS A 125 3.47 12.27 7.57
CA LYS A 125 2.41 11.96 8.56
C LYS A 125 1.46 13.14 8.77
N GLN A 126 1.97 14.37 8.83
CA GLN A 126 1.15 15.57 9.04
C GLN A 126 0.15 15.85 7.89
N TYR A 127 0.45 15.32 6.70
CA TYR A 127 -0.37 15.43 5.49
C TYR A 127 -1.17 14.17 5.19
N HIS A 128 -1.04 13.13 6.02
CA HIS A 128 -1.71 11.83 5.85
C HIS A 128 -1.44 11.18 4.47
N LEU A 129 -0.23 11.32 3.93
CA LEU A 129 0.07 10.85 2.56
C LEU A 129 -0.12 9.34 2.37
N GLY A 130 0.12 8.54 3.43
CA GLY A 130 -0.16 7.10 3.38
C GLY A 130 -1.64 6.82 3.08
N LEU A 131 -2.55 7.53 3.75
CA LEU A 131 -3.99 7.44 3.48
C LEU A 131 -4.34 8.03 2.10
N ALA A 132 -3.65 9.08 1.65
CA ALA A 132 -3.87 9.65 0.33
C ALA A 132 -3.55 8.65 -0.80
N LEU A 133 -2.47 7.89 -0.67
CA LEU A 133 -2.11 6.80 -1.60
C LEU A 133 -3.16 5.68 -1.59
N ILE A 134 -3.66 5.31 -0.41
CA ILE A 134 -4.75 4.32 -0.29
C ILE A 134 -6.05 4.83 -0.92
N ASP A 135 -6.45 6.08 -0.65
CA ASP A 135 -7.64 6.69 -1.25
C ASP A 135 -7.57 6.68 -2.78
N ARG A 136 -6.41 7.04 -3.33
CA ARG A 136 -6.18 6.96 -4.77
C ARG A 136 -6.26 5.52 -5.29
N TRP A 137 -5.66 4.57 -4.59
CA TRP A 137 -5.70 3.15 -4.96
C TRP A 137 -7.11 2.58 -4.95
N PHE A 138 -7.94 2.90 -3.95
CA PHE A 138 -9.34 2.49 -3.95
C PHE A 138 -10.11 3.05 -5.13
N ALA A 139 -9.96 4.36 -5.41
CA ALA A 139 -10.64 5.01 -6.52
C ALA A 139 -10.24 4.42 -7.87
N ASP A 140 -8.94 4.27 -8.13
CA ASP A 140 -8.44 3.71 -9.38
C ASP A 140 -8.83 2.25 -9.52
N SER A 141 -8.75 1.47 -8.45
CA SER A 141 -9.11 0.04 -8.51
C SER A 141 -10.59 -0.17 -8.78
N TYR A 142 -11.46 0.68 -8.21
CA TYR A 142 -12.89 0.64 -8.52
C TYR A 142 -13.14 0.98 -10.00
N ALA A 143 -12.50 2.03 -10.51
CA ALA A 143 -12.63 2.44 -11.91
C ALA A 143 -12.12 1.36 -12.90
N LEU A 144 -11.10 0.59 -12.50
CA LEU A 144 -10.53 -0.51 -13.28
C LEU A 144 -11.31 -1.83 -13.13
N GLY A 145 -12.36 -1.88 -12.30
CA GLY A 145 -13.22 -3.05 -12.16
C GLY A 145 -12.73 -4.12 -11.18
N TYR A 146 -11.70 -3.86 -10.38
CA TYR A 146 -11.28 -4.78 -9.32
C TYR A 146 -12.37 -4.93 -8.27
N ARG A 147 -12.54 -6.14 -7.76
CA ARG A 147 -13.54 -6.48 -6.75
C ARG A 147 -12.98 -6.47 -5.33
N TYR A 148 -11.70 -6.79 -5.19
CA TYR A 148 -11.06 -6.96 -3.88
C TYR A 148 -9.77 -6.18 -3.78
N LEU A 149 -9.55 -5.60 -2.61
CA LEU A 149 -8.27 -5.01 -2.23
C LEU A 149 -7.68 -5.83 -1.08
N ASP A 150 -6.56 -6.49 -1.35
CA ASP A 150 -5.78 -7.26 -0.39
C ASP A 150 -4.71 -6.34 0.20
N PHE A 151 -4.81 -6.05 1.49
CA PHE A 151 -3.80 -5.23 2.16
C PHE A 151 -2.52 -6.01 2.45
N ASP A 152 -2.45 -7.30 2.13
CA ASP A 152 -1.35 -8.19 2.51
C ASP A 152 -1.19 -8.23 4.05
N HIS A 153 -0.08 -8.81 4.48
CA HIS A 153 0.25 -9.11 5.87
C HIS A 153 -0.13 -8.05 6.92
N MET A 154 -0.92 -8.49 7.89
CA MET A 154 -1.23 -7.81 9.15
C MET A 154 -0.36 -8.39 10.26
N LYS A 155 0.01 -7.58 11.25
CA LYS A 155 0.83 -8.05 12.38
C LYS A 155 0.20 -9.28 13.03
N ASP A 156 1.01 -10.33 13.18
CA ASP A 156 0.71 -11.53 13.94
C ASP A 156 1.64 -11.73 15.15
N LEU A 157 1.61 -12.92 15.76
CA LEU A 157 2.35 -13.24 16.97
C LEU A 157 3.88 -13.24 16.78
N PHE A 158 4.37 -13.36 15.55
CA PHE A 158 5.79 -13.47 15.23
C PHE A 158 6.41 -12.13 14.83
N ASP A 159 5.57 -11.10 14.63
CA ASP A 159 6.03 -9.78 14.20
C ASP A 159 6.47 -8.88 15.35
N SER A 160 7.46 -8.03 15.04
CA SER A 160 7.93 -7.01 15.97
C SER A 160 6.84 -5.96 16.29
N SER A 161 7.00 -5.27 17.41
CA SER A 161 6.10 -4.19 17.84
C SER A 161 5.99 -3.05 16.81
N GLY A 162 6.98 -2.88 15.93
CA GLY A 162 7.00 -1.86 14.87
C GLY A 162 5.87 -1.98 13.86
N TYR A 163 5.24 -3.15 13.70
CA TYR A 163 4.11 -3.36 12.79
C TYR A 163 2.75 -2.95 13.36
N THR A 164 2.69 -2.58 14.64
CA THR A 164 1.43 -2.30 15.34
C THR A 164 0.67 -1.15 14.70
N GLY A 165 1.34 -0.04 14.41
CA GLY A 165 0.70 1.12 13.78
C GLY A 165 0.22 0.84 12.35
N TYR A 166 0.95 0.00 11.61
CA TYR A 166 0.58 -0.39 10.25
C TYR A 166 -0.64 -1.32 10.22
N THR A 167 -0.76 -2.20 11.20
CA THR A 167 -1.93 -3.07 11.40
C THR A 167 -3.15 -2.27 11.83
N GLN A 168 -2.97 -1.32 12.75
CA GLN A 168 -4.06 -0.42 13.14
C GLN A 168 -4.57 0.35 11.91
N PHE A 169 -3.66 0.96 11.15
CA PHE A 169 -4.01 1.71 9.93
C PHE A 169 -4.85 0.87 8.96
N LYS A 170 -4.42 -0.35 8.64
CA LYS A 170 -5.18 -1.27 7.78
C LYS A 170 -6.55 -1.63 8.36
N GLY A 171 -6.64 -1.87 9.67
CA GLY A 171 -7.90 -2.18 10.35
C GLY A 171 -8.89 -1.00 10.41
N GLU A 172 -8.43 0.23 10.19
CA GLU A 172 -9.30 1.42 10.15
C GLU A 172 -9.96 1.64 8.78
N ILE A 173 -9.48 0.94 7.75
CA ILE A 173 -9.91 1.09 6.34
C ILE A 173 -10.43 -0.19 5.70
N ALA A 174 -10.04 -1.36 6.21
CA ALA A 174 -10.44 -2.66 5.67
C ALA A 174 -11.84 -3.08 6.14
N ASP A 175 -12.57 -3.77 5.27
CA ASP A 175 -13.88 -4.36 5.60
C ASP A 175 -13.71 -5.63 6.46
N TYR A 176 -12.64 -6.39 6.23
CA TYR A 176 -12.39 -7.67 6.89
C TYR A 176 -10.96 -7.78 7.42
N ASP A 177 -10.84 -8.35 8.61
CA ASP A 177 -9.58 -8.84 9.20
C ASP A 177 -9.65 -10.38 9.23
N VAL A 178 -8.82 -11.02 8.42
CA VAL A 178 -8.85 -12.46 8.17
C VAL A 178 -7.67 -13.12 8.86
N ARG A 179 -7.95 -14.14 9.68
CA ARG A 179 -6.94 -14.99 10.29
C ARG A 179 -6.92 -16.37 9.63
N PHE A 180 -5.73 -16.84 9.30
CA PHE A 180 -5.53 -18.15 8.71
C PHE A 180 -5.14 -19.16 9.80
N TRP A 181 -5.82 -20.31 9.84
CA TRP A 181 -5.57 -21.37 10.83
C TRP A 181 -4.20 -22.06 10.68
N ARG A 182 -3.57 -21.92 9.50
CA ARG A 182 -2.21 -22.35 9.20
C ARG A 182 -1.48 -21.20 8.52
N VAL A 183 -0.14 -21.23 8.54
CA VAL A 183 0.68 -20.30 7.75
C VAL A 183 0.19 -20.32 6.31
N PHE A 184 -0.41 -19.21 5.87
CA PHE A 184 -0.80 -19.05 4.48
C PHE A 184 0.43 -18.61 3.70
N MET A 185 0.76 -19.36 2.65
CA MET A 185 1.90 -19.12 1.79
C MET A 185 1.38 -18.64 0.44
N LYS A 186 1.56 -17.35 0.13
CA LYS A 186 1.24 -16.82 -1.20
C LYS A 186 2.47 -17.00 -2.09
N LEU A 187 2.36 -17.87 -3.09
CA LEU A 187 3.36 -17.98 -4.15
C LEU A 187 3.06 -16.92 -5.20
N ILE A 188 3.97 -15.96 -5.34
CA ILE A 188 3.95 -14.99 -6.43
C ILE A 188 4.96 -15.50 -7.46
N PHE A 189 4.47 -15.80 -8.67
CA PHE A 189 5.24 -16.39 -9.77
C PHE A 189 5.94 -15.32 -10.61
#